data_AF-A0A382U6L3-F1
#
_entry.id   AF-A0A382U6L3-F1
#
_cell.length_a   1.000
_cell.length_b   1.000
_cell.length_c   1.000
_cell.angle_alpha   90.00
_cell.angle_beta   90.00
_cell.angle_gamma   90.00
#
_symmetry.space_group_name_H-M   'P 1'
#
loop_
_entity.id
_entity.type
_entity.pdbx_description
1 polymer ?
#
loop_
_entity_poly.entity_id
_entity_poly.type
_entity_poly.pdbx_seq_one_letter_code
_entity_poly.pdbx_strand_id
1 'polypeptide(L)'
;MSMKNKTLAVLTSAFSLCLLGCEGDSTGSKNKGGASKDIVDSNGSKNDADESKGVIAYTPQTLSNPFFAVIGDHIRAEAEKNGYEVLIVDPALKVNAQAQQIDDFIVKDVTAIVLVPCHRIAVGPAVKEANDAGIPVFTVDARCAAEGVEIEGHVGTDNFQGGKLAGEAMIQALGERGGKVLILDLKKAHSCVLRVNGFKEVINAHNEGRKSGKIEIVAELDGNGDKTKGYQSTADALQAHEDLDAIFAINDPSALGAYTAV
;
A
#
# COMPACT_ATOMS: atom_id res chain seq x y z
N MET A 1 -36.63 -21.61 31.43
CA MET A 1 -38.03 -21.21 31.64
C MET A 1 -38.06 -19.70 31.85
N SER A 2 -38.73 -18.96 30.94
CA SER A 2 -38.93 -17.49 30.88
C SER A 2 -37.66 -16.65 30.56
N MET A 3 -37.43 -16.01 29.41
CA MET A 3 -38.24 -15.39 28.34
C MET A 3 -38.92 -14.07 28.72
N LYS A 4 -38.53 -12.99 28.01
CA LYS A 4 -39.27 -11.78 27.51
C LYS A 4 -38.42 -10.50 27.67
N ASN A 5 -37.87 -9.94 26.59
CA ASN A 5 -38.46 -9.08 25.55
C ASN A 5 -38.59 -7.60 25.93
N LYS A 6 -38.02 -6.72 25.08
CA LYS A 6 -38.60 -5.51 24.42
C LYS A 6 -37.53 -4.42 24.24
N THR A 7 -37.52 -3.52 23.28
CA THR A 7 -38.03 -3.35 21.90
C THR A 7 -37.29 -2.13 21.34
N LEU A 8 -37.00 -2.19 20.05
CA LEU A 8 -36.53 -1.18 19.09
C LEU A 8 -37.17 0.23 19.19
N ALA A 9 -36.38 1.28 18.91
CA ALA A 9 -36.90 2.52 18.33
C ALA A 9 -35.85 3.18 17.41
N VAL A 10 -36.22 3.29 16.13
CA VAL A 10 -35.54 4.01 15.04
C VAL A 10 -36.14 5.41 14.98
N LEU A 11 -35.31 6.45 14.83
CA LEU A 11 -35.77 7.80 14.51
C LEU A 11 -35.05 8.33 13.27
N THR A 12 -35.78 8.39 12.16
CA THR A 12 -35.43 9.10 10.92
C THR A 12 -36.20 10.41 10.90
N SER A 13 -35.54 11.51 10.51
CA SER A 13 -36.20 12.81 10.30
C SER A 13 -35.64 13.41 9.01
N ALA A 14 -36.42 13.29 7.94
CA ALA A 14 -36.23 14.01 6.68
C ALA A 14 -36.90 15.39 6.79
N PHE A 15 -36.20 16.45 6.41
CA PHE A 15 -36.75 17.81 6.36
C PHE A 15 -36.99 18.24 4.91
N SER A 16 -38.10 18.95 4.74
CA SER A 16 -38.86 19.12 3.51
C SER A 16 -38.38 20.26 2.62
N LEU A 17 -38.68 20.07 1.34
CA LEU A 17 -38.54 20.95 0.17
C LEU A 17 -39.36 22.25 0.30
N CYS A 18 -38.86 23.36 -0.22
CA CYS A 18 -39.64 24.52 -0.67
C CYS A 18 -39.03 25.09 -1.96
N LEU A 19 -39.83 25.09 -3.03
CA LEU A 19 -39.65 25.79 -4.31
C LEU A 19 -40.63 26.97 -4.35
N LEU A 20 -40.23 28.11 -4.95
CA LEU A 20 -40.99 28.90 -5.96
C LEU A 20 -40.64 30.41 -5.95
N GLY A 21 -40.56 30.99 -7.17
CA GLY A 21 -40.85 32.39 -7.51
C GLY A 21 -39.63 33.23 -7.92
N CYS A 22 -39.31 33.39 -9.22
CA CYS A 22 -39.85 34.27 -10.28
C CYS A 22 -39.23 35.68 -10.33
N GLU A 23 -38.65 35.98 -11.52
CA GLU A 23 -38.64 37.23 -12.32
C GLU A 23 -38.61 38.59 -11.60
N GLY A 24 -37.82 39.59 -11.98
CA GLY A 24 -37.06 39.90 -13.18
C GLY A 24 -36.92 41.43 -13.18
N ASP A 25 -35.86 42.02 -13.75
CA ASP A 25 -35.98 43.42 -14.14
C ASP A 25 -35.06 43.79 -15.31
N SER A 26 -35.69 44.52 -16.20
CA SER A 26 -35.22 44.96 -17.51
C SER A 26 -34.55 46.32 -17.40
N THR A 27 -33.41 46.52 -18.05
CA THR A 27 -33.04 47.85 -18.57
C THR A 27 -32.38 47.71 -19.94
N GLY A 28 -32.98 48.35 -20.93
CA GLY A 28 -32.37 48.63 -22.22
C GLY A 28 -32.65 50.08 -22.59
N SER A 29 -31.61 50.82 -23.01
CA SER A 29 -31.76 51.90 -23.99
C SER A 29 -30.40 52.39 -24.54
N LYS A 30 -30.20 52.08 -25.83
CA LYS A 30 -29.75 52.95 -26.95
C LYS A 30 -28.38 53.66 -26.94
N ASN A 31 -27.49 53.09 -27.77
CA ASN A 31 -27.06 53.53 -29.11
C ASN A 31 -26.38 54.90 -29.35
N LYS A 32 -25.17 54.83 -29.95
CA LYS A 32 -24.49 55.69 -30.98
C LYS A 32 -23.02 55.18 -31.01
N GLY A 33 -22.31 54.87 -32.08
CA GLY A 33 -22.41 55.08 -33.52
C GLY A 33 -21.03 55.49 -34.04
N GLY A 34 -20.38 54.66 -34.89
CA GLY A 34 -19.42 55.14 -35.91
C GLY A 34 -17.92 54.80 -35.80
N ALA A 35 -17.42 54.20 -36.88
CA ALA A 35 -16.07 54.26 -37.47
C ALA A 35 -15.03 53.16 -37.14
N SER A 36 -14.91 52.28 -38.13
CA SER A 36 -13.84 51.34 -38.52
C SER A 36 -12.41 51.77 -38.19
N LYS A 37 -11.62 50.82 -37.65
CA LYS A 37 -10.19 50.66 -37.95
C LYS A 37 -9.72 49.22 -37.65
N ASP A 38 -9.22 48.60 -38.71
CA ASP A 38 -8.12 47.63 -38.79
C ASP A 38 -8.22 46.34 -37.95
N ILE A 39 -8.53 45.28 -38.68
CA ILE A 39 -8.32 43.86 -38.35
C ILE A 39 -6.80 43.64 -38.20
N VAL A 40 -6.36 43.29 -36.99
CA VAL A 40 -5.12 42.54 -36.78
C VAL A 40 -5.54 41.17 -36.30
N ASP A 41 -5.48 40.22 -37.23
CA ASP A 41 -5.53 38.78 -36.98
C ASP A 41 -4.26 38.39 -36.23
N SER A 42 -4.21 38.65 -34.93
CA SER A 42 -3.30 37.94 -34.04
C SER A 42 -3.93 36.58 -33.76
N ASN A 43 -3.68 35.69 -34.73
CA ASN A 43 -3.82 34.25 -34.64
C ASN A 43 -2.93 33.77 -33.48
N GLY A 44 -3.42 33.94 -32.25
CA GLY A 44 -2.87 33.31 -31.06
C GLY A 44 -3.13 31.83 -31.22
N SER A 45 -2.11 31.10 -31.69
CA SER A 45 -2.19 29.67 -31.78
C SER A 45 -2.60 29.14 -30.41
N LYS A 46 -3.67 28.35 -30.43
CA LYS A 46 -4.10 27.53 -29.31
C LYS A 46 -2.85 26.95 -28.65
N ASN A 47 -2.77 27.10 -27.33
CA ASN A 47 -1.90 26.24 -26.54
C ASN A 47 -2.23 24.81 -26.94
N ASP A 48 -1.28 24.13 -27.58
CA ASP A 48 -1.24 22.67 -27.58
C ASP A 48 -1.13 22.28 -26.10
N ALA A 49 -2.28 22.01 -25.48
CA ALA A 49 -2.29 21.20 -24.28
C ALA A 49 -1.74 19.86 -24.74
N ASP A 50 -0.50 19.57 -24.35
CA ASP A 50 0.21 18.33 -24.63
C ASP A 50 -0.77 17.15 -24.44
N GLU A 51 -1.19 16.52 -25.54
CA GLU A 51 -2.11 15.39 -25.45
C GLU A 51 -1.42 14.30 -24.62
N SER A 52 -2.08 13.87 -23.55
CA SER A 52 -1.56 12.85 -22.63
C SER A 52 -1.08 11.62 -23.40
N LYS A 53 0.13 11.15 -23.08
CA LYS A 53 0.72 9.91 -23.62
C LYS A 53 0.04 8.64 -23.10
N GLY A 54 -1.00 8.79 -22.28
CA GLY A 54 -1.80 7.73 -21.71
C GLY A 54 -1.81 7.79 -20.17
N VAL A 55 -2.45 6.79 -19.57
CA VAL A 55 -2.68 6.72 -18.13
C VAL A 55 -1.78 5.65 -17.51
N ILE A 56 -1.04 6.01 -16.47
CA ILE A 56 -0.37 5.04 -15.58
C ILE A 56 -1.28 4.82 -14.37
N ALA A 57 -1.71 3.59 -14.15
CA ALA A 57 -2.50 3.25 -12.98
C ALA A 57 -1.59 2.86 -11.80
N TYR A 58 -1.88 3.35 -10.60
CA TYR A 58 -1.22 2.96 -9.37
C TYR A 58 -2.24 2.38 -8.38
N THR A 59 -2.02 1.14 -7.98
CA THR A 59 -2.81 0.46 -6.93
C THR A 59 -1.87 -0.08 -5.84
N PRO A 60 -1.74 0.63 -4.69
CA PRO A 60 -0.98 0.15 -3.55
C PRO A 60 -1.76 -0.87 -2.71
N GLN A 61 -1.17 -1.37 -1.62
CA GLN A 61 -1.91 -2.15 -0.63
C GLN A 61 -2.99 -1.30 0.07
N THR A 62 -2.66 -0.04 0.37
CA THR A 62 -3.59 0.94 0.91
C THR A 62 -3.03 2.36 0.77
N LEU A 63 -3.88 3.40 0.80
CA LEU A 63 -3.44 4.79 0.97
C LEU A 63 -3.55 5.28 2.42
N SER A 64 -4.09 4.46 3.33
CA SER A 64 -4.17 4.80 4.76
C SER A 64 -2.81 4.84 5.47
N ASN A 65 -1.80 4.14 4.91
CA ASN A 65 -0.42 4.26 5.34
C ASN A 65 0.26 5.39 4.53
N PRO A 66 0.75 6.46 5.18
CA PRO A 66 1.40 7.60 4.50
C PRO A 66 2.55 7.20 3.57
N PHE A 67 3.23 6.09 3.84
CA PHE A 67 4.30 5.59 2.98
C PHE A 67 3.85 5.36 1.52
N PHE A 68 2.68 4.76 1.32
CA PHE A 68 2.15 4.49 -0.01
C PHE A 68 1.56 5.74 -0.68
N ALA A 69 1.04 6.68 0.11
CA ALA A 69 0.60 7.98 -0.42
C ALA A 69 1.79 8.75 -0.99
N VAL A 70 2.91 8.80 -0.26
CA VAL A 70 4.15 9.45 -0.72
C VAL A 70 4.69 8.80 -2.00
N ILE A 71 4.69 7.47 -2.10
CA ILE A 71 5.06 6.76 -3.34
C ILE A 71 4.15 7.20 -4.49
N GLY A 72 2.83 7.24 -4.28
CA GLY A 72 1.86 7.67 -5.28
C GLY A 72 2.08 9.11 -5.76
N ASP A 73 2.39 10.02 -4.85
CA ASP A 73 2.69 11.42 -5.19
C ASP A 73 3.96 11.55 -6.02
N HIS A 74 5.01 10.76 -5.74
CA HIS A 74 6.23 10.73 -6.55
C HIS A 74 6.01 10.09 -7.92
N ILE A 75 5.20 9.03 -8.02
CA ILE A 75 4.80 8.44 -9.30
C ILE A 75 4.06 9.49 -10.14
N ARG A 76 3.08 10.19 -9.55
CA ARG A 76 2.35 11.27 -10.21
C ARG A 76 3.28 12.37 -10.71
N ALA A 77 4.10 12.92 -9.83
CA ALA A 77 4.99 14.02 -10.16
C ALA A 77 5.99 13.65 -11.28
N GLU A 78 6.45 12.41 -11.35
CA GLU A 78 7.38 11.98 -12.41
C GLU A 78 6.64 11.64 -13.71
N ALA A 79 5.48 10.99 -13.64
CA ALA A 79 4.65 10.69 -14.80
C ALA A 79 4.21 11.97 -15.53
N GLU A 80 3.75 12.98 -14.79
CA GLU A 80 3.29 14.26 -15.34
C GLU A 80 4.42 15.00 -16.09
N LYS A 81 5.66 15.00 -15.56
CA LYS A 81 6.83 15.57 -16.26
C LYS A 81 7.12 14.88 -17.59
N ASN A 82 6.72 13.62 -17.72
CA ASN A 82 6.94 12.80 -18.90
C ASN A 82 5.72 12.76 -19.83
N GLY A 83 4.64 13.50 -19.51
CA GLY A 83 3.43 13.62 -20.32
C GLY A 83 2.40 12.52 -20.10
N TYR A 84 2.43 11.83 -18.96
CA TYR A 84 1.44 10.81 -18.59
C TYR A 84 0.48 11.32 -17.51
N GLU A 85 -0.77 10.87 -17.57
CA GLU A 85 -1.72 11.00 -16.46
C GLU A 85 -1.56 9.85 -15.46
N VAL A 86 -1.95 10.08 -14.20
CA VAL A 86 -1.89 9.03 -13.17
C VAL A 86 -3.25 8.81 -12.50
N LEU A 87 -3.72 7.57 -12.57
CA LEU A 87 -4.90 7.09 -11.85
C LEU A 87 -4.45 6.35 -10.58
N ILE A 88 -4.72 6.92 -9.40
CA ILE A 88 -4.41 6.28 -8.11
C ILE A 88 -5.70 5.77 -7.47
N VAL A 89 -5.76 4.48 -7.10
CA VAL A 89 -6.94 3.89 -6.46
C VAL A 89 -6.54 3.06 -5.23
N ASP A 90 -7.26 3.26 -4.11
CA ASP A 90 -7.00 2.56 -2.85
C ASP A 90 -7.86 1.29 -2.73
N PRO A 91 -7.29 0.07 -2.69
CA PRO A 91 -8.06 -1.16 -2.47
C PRO A 91 -8.36 -1.42 -0.99
N ALA A 92 -7.90 -0.57 -0.07
CA ALA A 92 -8.12 -0.67 1.36
C ALA A 92 -7.77 -2.05 1.94
N LEU A 93 -6.60 -2.58 1.55
CA LEU A 93 -6.04 -3.88 1.95
C LEU A 93 -6.84 -5.11 1.45
N LYS A 94 -7.79 -4.95 0.52
CA LYS A 94 -8.64 -6.04 0.04
C LYS A 94 -8.16 -6.54 -1.32
N VAL A 95 -7.76 -7.82 -1.38
CA VAL A 95 -7.32 -8.48 -2.62
C VAL A 95 -8.40 -8.41 -3.70
N ASN A 96 -9.66 -8.69 -3.36
CA ASN A 96 -10.76 -8.65 -4.33
C ASN A 96 -11.01 -7.23 -4.88
N ALA A 97 -10.83 -6.19 -4.05
CA ALA A 97 -10.96 -4.81 -4.52
C ALA A 97 -9.79 -4.43 -5.44
N GLN A 98 -8.57 -4.89 -5.12
CA GLN A 98 -7.41 -4.69 -5.98
C GLN A 98 -7.53 -5.42 -7.32
N ALA A 99 -8.12 -6.62 -7.34
CA ALA A 99 -8.43 -7.34 -8.57
C ALA A 99 -9.42 -6.55 -9.45
N GLN A 100 -10.53 -6.09 -8.86
CA GLN A 100 -11.51 -5.26 -9.59
C GLN A 100 -10.89 -3.96 -10.14
N GLN A 101 -9.95 -3.34 -9.41
CA GLN A 101 -9.23 -2.17 -9.90
C GLN A 101 -8.39 -2.51 -11.13
N ILE A 102 -7.71 -3.65 -11.13
CA ILE A 102 -6.94 -4.12 -12.28
C ILE A 102 -7.86 -4.38 -13.48
N ASP A 103 -9.03 -4.99 -13.28
CA ASP A 103 -10.05 -5.14 -14.33
C ASP A 103 -10.47 -3.78 -14.90
N ASP A 104 -10.73 -2.80 -14.04
CA ASP A 104 -11.11 -1.46 -14.45
C ASP A 104 -9.96 -0.76 -15.22
N PHE A 105 -8.71 -1.03 -14.87
CA PHE A 105 -7.53 -0.54 -15.58
C PHE A 105 -7.40 -1.17 -16.98
N ILE A 106 -7.68 -2.47 -17.10
CA ILE A 106 -7.71 -3.17 -18.39
C ILE A 106 -8.80 -2.59 -19.29
N VAL A 107 -10.02 -2.40 -18.77
CA VAL A 107 -11.13 -1.79 -19.52
C VAL A 107 -10.80 -0.35 -19.97
N LYS A 108 -10.02 0.37 -19.17
CA LYS A 108 -9.56 1.73 -19.49
C LYS A 108 -8.37 1.79 -20.43
N ASP A 109 -7.81 0.65 -20.82
CA ASP A 109 -6.62 0.55 -21.68
C ASP A 109 -5.46 1.42 -21.15
N VAL A 110 -5.16 1.29 -19.85
CA VAL A 110 -4.06 2.05 -19.23
C VAL A 110 -2.73 1.63 -19.84
N THR A 111 -1.80 2.57 -19.93
CA THR A 111 -0.46 2.34 -20.51
C THR A 111 0.38 1.38 -19.68
N ALA A 112 0.26 1.44 -18.36
CA ALA A 112 0.97 0.57 -17.43
C ALA A 112 0.27 0.53 -16.07
N ILE A 113 0.53 -0.53 -15.31
CA ILE A 113 0.09 -0.68 -13.92
C ILE A 113 1.32 -0.71 -13.01
N VAL A 114 1.33 0.16 -12.00
CA VAL A 114 2.25 0.11 -10.86
C VAL A 114 1.50 -0.48 -9.67
N LEU A 115 1.98 -1.63 -9.20
CA LEU A 115 1.31 -2.45 -8.19
C LEU A 115 2.12 -2.52 -6.89
N VAL A 116 1.45 -2.32 -5.76
CA VAL A 116 1.89 -2.90 -4.48
C VAL A 116 0.83 -3.91 -4.05
N PRO A 117 1.13 -5.22 -4.07
CA PRO A 117 0.11 -6.25 -3.94
C PRO A 117 -0.41 -6.37 -2.51
N CYS A 118 -1.74 -6.34 -2.32
CA CYS A 118 -2.41 -6.61 -1.04
C CYS A 118 -2.06 -8.00 -0.48
N HIS A 119 -1.77 -8.95 -1.37
CA HIS A 119 -1.28 -10.28 -1.02
C HIS A 119 -0.34 -10.79 -2.11
N ARG A 120 0.85 -11.24 -1.71
CA ARG A 120 1.94 -11.62 -2.63
C ARG A 120 1.54 -12.65 -3.68
N ILE A 121 0.65 -13.60 -3.38
CA ILE A 121 0.24 -14.66 -4.32
C ILE A 121 -1.18 -14.42 -4.86
N ALA A 122 -2.08 -13.86 -4.05
CA ALA A 122 -3.51 -13.93 -4.34
C ALA A 122 -3.97 -12.88 -5.36
N VAL A 123 -3.14 -11.87 -5.61
CA VAL A 123 -3.33 -10.92 -6.71
C VAL A 123 -2.93 -11.51 -8.08
N GLY A 124 -2.25 -12.66 -8.09
CA GLY A 124 -1.67 -13.27 -9.28
C GLY A 124 -2.62 -13.40 -10.48
N PRO A 125 -3.85 -13.92 -10.30
CA PRO A 125 -4.82 -14.00 -11.39
C PRO A 125 -5.10 -12.66 -12.08
N ALA A 126 -5.31 -11.59 -11.32
CA ALA A 126 -5.55 -10.25 -11.86
C ALA A 126 -4.32 -9.69 -12.58
N VAL A 127 -3.11 -9.92 -12.06
CA VAL A 127 -1.87 -9.56 -12.75
C VAL A 127 -1.76 -10.29 -14.09
N LYS A 128 -2.11 -11.58 -14.10
CA LYS A 128 -2.12 -12.38 -15.33
C LYS A 128 -3.12 -11.85 -16.36
N GLU A 129 -4.31 -11.45 -15.94
CA GLU A 129 -5.30 -10.82 -16.82
C GLU A 129 -4.77 -9.53 -17.46
N ALA A 130 -4.04 -8.70 -16.69
CA ALA A 130 -3.37 -7.52 -17.24
C ALA A 130 -2.26 -7.89 -18.24
N ASN A 131 -1.45 -8.91 -17.94
CA ASN A 131 -0.42 -9.40 -18.87
C ASN A 131 -1.03 -9.92 -20.17
N ASP A 132 -2.12 -10.70 -20.08
CA ASP A 132 -2.82 -11.27 -21.23
C ASP A 132 -3.50 -10.18 -22.10
N ALA A 133 -3.87 -9.04 -21.49
CA ALA A 133 -4.33 -7.83 -22.18
C ALA A 133 -3.19 -6.99 -22.80
N GLY A 134 -1.92 -7.37 -22.58
CA GLY A 134 -0.76 -6.65 -23.09
C GLY A 134 -0.36 -5.41 -22.27
N ILE A 135 -0.93 -5.24 -21.07
CA ILE A 135 -0.61 -4.11 -20.18
C ILE A 135 0.58 -4.49 -19.29
N PRO A 136 1.71 -3.76 -19.37
CA PRO A 136 2.88 -4.04 -18.55
C PRO A 136 2.61 -3.75 -17.07
N VAL A 137 2.98 -4.69 -16.21
CA VAL A 137 2.83 -4.57 -14.75
C VAL A 137 4.21 -4.40 -14.09
N PHE A 138 4.38 -3.31 -13.38
CA PHE A 138 5.53 -3.02 -12.53
C PHE A 138 5.13 -3.18 -11.06
N THR A 139 6.09 -3.53 -10.21
CA THR A 139 5.87 -3.57 -8.76
C THR A 139 6.78 -2.61 -8.03
N VAL A 140 6.27 -1.98 -6.98
CA VAL A 140 7.06 -1.12 -6.08
C VAL A 140 6.86 -1.57 -4.64
N ASP A 141 7.89 -1.44 -3.79
CA ASP A 141 7.93 -1.86 -2.37
C ASP A 141 7.83 -3.38 -2.13
N ALA A 142 6.74 -4.01 -2.58
CA ALA A 142 6.49 -5.43 -2.47
C ALA A 142 6.19 -6.04 -3.84
N ARG A 143 6.73 -7.24 -4.09
CA ARG A 143 6.56 -7.96 -5.36
C ARG A 143 5.34 -8.90 -5.32
N CYS A 144 4.65 -9.04 -6.46
CA CYS A 144 3.81 -10.21 -6.72
C CYS A 144 4.70 -11.45 -6.89
N ALA A 145 4.44 -12.48 -6.10
CA ALA A 145 5.17 -13.74 -6.06
C ALA A 145 4.31 -14.92 -6.54
N ALA A 146 3.21 -14.64 -7.24
CA ALA A 146 2.46 -15.67 -7.94
C ALA A 146 3.31 -16.25 -9.08
N GLU A 147 3.10 -17.52 -9.40
CA GLU A 147 3.74 -18.16 -10.55
C GLU A 147 2.98 -17.83 -11.84
N GLY A 148 3.67 -17.81 -12.97
CA GLY A 148 3.06 -17.60 -14.29
C GLY A 148 2.54 -16.18 -14.55
N VAL A 149 3.02 -15.19 -13.79
CA VAL A 149 2.78 -13.77 -14.02
C VAL A 149 4.07 -13.09 -14.46
N GLU A 150 3.95 -12.08 -15.32
CA GLU A 150 5.07 -11.28 -15.80
C GLU A 150 5.09 -9.92 -15.10
N ILE A 151 6.22 -9.61 -14.48
CA ILE A 151 6.49 -8.32 -13.82
C ILE A 151 7.67 -7.67 -14.53
N GLU A 152 7.41 -6.59 -15.26
CA GLU A 152 8.40 -5.91 -16.11
C GLU A 152 9.56 -5.31 -15.32
N GLY A 153 9.27 -4.87 -14.10
CA GLY A 153 10.26 -4.31 -13.20
C GLY A 153 9.79 -4.30 -11.77
N HIS A 154 10.76 -4.43 -10.85
CA HIS A 154 10.53 -4.30 -9.41
C HIS A 154 11.44 -3.24 -8.84
N VAL A 155 10.85 -2.24 -8.18
CA VAL A 155 11.59 -1.20 -7.43
C VAL A 155 11.32 -1.42 -5.94
N GLY A 156 12.35 -1.77 -5.19
CA GLY A 156 12.18 -2.01 -3.76
C GLY A 156 13.52 -2.21 -3.04
N THR A 157 13.45 -2.25 -1.72
CA THR A 157 14.59 -2.57 -0.87
C THR A 157 15.06 -4.00 -1.12
N ASP A 158 16.37 -4.25 -1.04
CA ASP A 158 16.88 -5.61 -0.87
C ASP A 158 16.50 -6.13 0.52
N ASN A 159 15.32 -6.71 0.59
CA ASN A 159 14.73 -7.16 1.85
C ASN A 159 15.45 -8.36 2.42
N PHE A 160 16.04 -9.21 1.58
CA PHE A 160 16.80 -10.36 2.05
C PHE A 160 18.11 -9.91 2.69
N GLN A 161 18.86 -9.00 2.04
CA GLN A 161 20.02 -8.34 2.63
C GLN A 161 19.64 -7.61 3.93
N GLY A 162 18.53 -6.87 3.95
CA GLY A 162 18.04 -6.21 5.16
C GLY A 162 17.77 -7.18 6.31
N GLY A 163 17.22 -8.35 6.00
CA GLY A 163 17.05 -9.45 6.95
C GLY A 163 18.38 -9.96 7.51
N LYS A 164 19.39 -10.12 6.65
CA LYS A 164 20.73 -10.54 7.07
C LYS A 164 21.35 -9.55 8.05
N LEU A 165 21.30 -8.26 7.72
CA LEU A 165 21.81 -7.19 8.59
C LEU A 165 21.08 -7.17 9.95
N ALA A 166 19.77 -7.41 9.97
CA ALA A 166 19.03 -7.56 11.22
C ALA A 166 19.46 -8.78 12.04
N GLY A 167 19.76 -9.90 11.38
CA GLY A 167 20.32 -11.10 12.03
C GLY A 167 21.69 -10.85 12.64
N GLU A 168 22.57 -10.14 11.92
CA GLU A 168 23.89 -9.74 12.42
C GLU A 168 23.78 -8.83 13.64
N ALA A 169 22.88 -7.84 13.60
CA ALA A 169 22.60 -6.96 14.74
C ALA A 169 22.06 -7.74 15.95
N MET A 170 21.19 -8.74 15.72
CA MET A 170 20.67 -9.61 16.77
C MET A 170 21.79 -10.43 17.45
N ILE A 171 22.70 -11.00 16.66
CA ILE A 171 23.87 -11.73 17.18
C ILE A 171 24.74 -10.81 18.05
N GLN A 172 24.98 -9.57 17.59
CA GLN A 172 25.75 -8.59 18.36
C GLN A 172 25.05 -8.23 19.68
N ALA A 173 23.73 -8.03 19.66
CA ALA A 173 22.94 -7.67 20.83
C ALA A 173 22.88 -8.79 21.88
N LEU A 174 22.72 -10.05 21.44
CA LEU A 174 22.66 -11.20 22.34
C LEU A 174 24.06 -11.66 22.78
N GLY A 175 25.08 -11.46 21.95
CA GLY A 175 26.45 -11.86 22.23
C GLY A 175 26.60 -13.38 22.43
N GLU A 176 27.68 -13.78 23.09
CA GLU A 176 28.03 -15.21 23.24
C GLU A 176 27.05 -16.02 24.09
N ARG A 177 26.19 -15.37 24.88
CA ARG A 177 25.17 -16.06 25.67
C ARG A 177 24.02 -16.60 24.80
N GLY A 178 23.83 -16.07 23.59
CA GLY A 178 22.66 -16.38 22.76
C GLY A 178 21.36 -15.93 23.43
N GLY A 179 20.24 -16.56 23.07
CA GLY A 179 18.96 -16.26 23.69
C GLY A 179 17.75 -16.66 22.86
N LYS A 180 16.57 -16.50 23.45
CA LYS A 180 15.28 -16.79 22.81
C LYS A 180 14.74 -15.58 22.08
N VAL A 181 14.36 -15.77 20.82
CA VAL A 181 13.91 -14.72 19.91
C VAL A 181 12.49 -14.97 19.44
N LEU A 182 11.66 -13.93 19.55
CA LEU A 182 10.38 -13.83 18.86
C LEU A 182 10.56 -13.17 17.50
N ILE A 183 9.92 -13.70 16.46
CA ILE A 183 9.75 -13.02 15.18
C ILE A 183 8.32 -12.49 15.06
N LEU A 184 8.17 -11.20 14.75
CA LEU A 184 6.90 -10.59 14.32
C LEU A 184 6.93 -10.39 12.81
N ASP A 185 6.17 -11.20 12.07
CA ASP A 185 6.18 -11.30 10.61
C ASP A 185 4.87 -10.78 9.98
N LEU A 186 4.86 -10.70 8.64
CA LEU A 186 3.72 -10.45 7.78
C LEU A 186 3.81 -11.26 6.47
N LYS A 187 3.41 -12.54 6.50
CA LYS A 187 3.59 -13.49 5.37
C LYS A 187 2.86 -13.14 4.08
N LYS A 188 1.85 -12.26 4.16
CA LYS A 188 1.12 -11.76 2.99
C LYS A 188 1.98 -10.85 2.11
N ALA A 189 3.04 -10.24 2.64
CA ALA A 189 3.93 -9.35 1.92
C ALA A 189 5.23 -10.07 1.54
N HIS A 190 5.58 -10.07 0.25
CA HIS A 190 6.80 -10.75 -0.23
C HIS A 190 8.08 -10.17 0.39
N SER A 191 8.13 -8.84 0.57
CA SER A 191 9.24 -8.15 1.22
C SER A 191 9.50 -8.65 2.65
N CYS A 192 8.44 -8.90 3.42
CA CYS A 192 8.55 -9.40 4.80
C CYS A 192 9.06 -10.84 4.84
N VAL A 193 8.56 -11.70 3.93
CA VAL A 193 9.05 -13.08 3.80
C VAL A 193 10.54 -13.12 3.49
N LEU A 194 11.03 -12.30 2.56
CA LEU A 194 12.46 -12.21 2.27
C LEU A 194 13.28 -11.73 3.47
N ARG A 195 12.77 -10.75 4.22
CA ARG A 195 13.44 -10.22 5.41
C ARG A 195 13.57 -11.27 6.52
N VAL A 196 12.50 -12.02 6.78
CA VAL A 196 12.54 -13.14 7.74
C VAL A 196 13.47 -14.24 7.26
N ASN A 197 13.48 -14.57 5.97
CA ASN A 197 14.39 -15.59 5.43
C ASN A 197 15.86 -15.18 5.59
N GLY A 198 16.21 -13.92 5.27
CA GLY A 198 17.55 -13.40 5.46
C GLY A 198 18.00 -13.40 6.92
N PHE A 199 17.10 -13.01 7.83
CA PHE A 199 17.32 -13.08 9.27
C PHE A 199 17.62 -14.52 9.71
N LYS A 200 16.75 -15.47 9.33
CA LYS A 200 16.90 -16.88 9.68
C LYS A 200 18.17 -17.50 9.11
N GLU A 201 18.58 -17.13 7.90
CA GLU A 201 19.83 -17.63 7.31
C GLU A 201 21.02 -17.28 8.21
N VAL A 202 21.12 -16.02 8.65
CA VAL A 202 22.21 -15.55 9.52
C VAL A 202 22.17 -16.23 10.89
N ILE A 203 20.98 -16.35 11.50
CA ILE A 203 20.83 -17.03 12.79
C ILE A 203 21.19 -18.52 12.70
N ASN A 204 20.74 -19.20 11.64
CA ASN A 204 21.05 -20.61 11.42
C ASN A 204 22.56 -20.83 11.22
N ALA A 205 23.20 -19.98 10.41
CA ALA A 205 24.65 -20.03 10.21
C ALA A 205 25.43 -19.76 11.51
N HIS A 206 24.98 -18.81 12.33
CA HIS A 206 25.57 -18.56 13.65
C HIS A 206 25.47 -19.76 14.59
N ASN A 207 24.33 -20.45 14.56
CA ASN A 207 24.07 -21.61 15.41
C ASN A 207 24.76 -22.90 14.97
N GLU A 208 25.25 -22.96 13.73
CA GLU A 208 25.91 -24.14 13.18
C GLU A 208 27.16 -24.51 13.99
N GLY A 209 27.25 -25.78 14.42
CA GLY A 209 28.37 -26.27 15.24
C GLY A 209 28.40 -25.78 16.70
N ARG A 210 27.57 -24.82 17.10
CA ARG A 210 27.50 -24.35 18.49
C ARG A 210 26.82 -25.39 19.40
N LYS A 211 27.36 -25.57 20.61
CA LYS A 211 26.75 -26.39 21.69
C LYS A 211 26.08 -25.55 22.77
N SER A 212 26.52 -24.30 22.93
CA SER A 212 26.00 -23.30 23.87
C SER A 212 25.96 -21.94 23.16
N GLY A 213 25.23 -20.97 23.74
CA GLY A 213 25.15 -19.64 23.15
C GLY A 213 24.41 -19.60 21.82
N LYS A 214 23.37 -20.43 21.66
CA LYS A 214 22.52 -20.44 20.48
C LYS A 214 21.45 -19.37 20.57
N ILE A 215 21.05 -18.86 19.41
CA ILE A 215 19.89 -18.01 19.27
C ILE A 215 18.72 -18.90 18.82
N GLU A 216 17.75 -19.10 19.70
CA GLU A 216 16.59 -19.95 19.43
C GLU A 216 15.39 -19.09 19.02
N ILE A 217 14.87 -19.30 17.82
CA ILE A 217 13.60 -18.67 17.41
C ILE A 217 12.47 -19.49 18.03
N VAL A 218 11.87 -18.97 19.10
CA VAL A 218 10.85 -19.71 19.89
C VAL A 218 9.45 -19.55 19.33
N ALA A 219 9.18 -18.44 18.64
CA ALA A 219 7.91 -18.19 17.99
C ALA A 219 8.07 -17.26 16.78
N GLU A 220 7.17 -17.42 15.81
CA GLU A 220 6.96 -16.52 14.69
C GLU A 220 5.48 -16.21 14.58
N LEU A 221 5.10 -14.98 14.91
CA LEU A 221 3.71 -14.54 15.01
C LEU A 221 3.43 -13.42 14.01
N ASP A 222 2.17 -13.32 13.58
CA ASP A 222 1.74 -12.26 12.69
C ASP A 222 1.60 -10.93 13.46
N GLY A 223 2.49 -9.98 13.18
CA GLY A 223 2.43 -8.61 13.70
C GLY A 223 1.58 -7.66 12.84
N ASN A 224 1.04 -8.15 11.71
CA ASN A 224 0.28 -7.41 10.69
C ASN A 224 0.98 -6.17 10.10
N GLY A 225 2.23 -5.91 10.47
CA GLY A 225 2.96 -4.71 10.08
C GLY A 225 2.48 -3.45 10.81
N ASP A 226 1.74 -3.57 11.92
CA ASP A 226 1.16 -2.44 12.66
C ASP A 226 1.43 -2.51 14.18
N LYS A 227 1.23 -1.38 14.86
CA LYS A 227 1.53 -1.23 16.30
C LYS A 227 0.60 -2.05 17.19
N THR A 228 -0.69 -2.07 16.89
CA THR A 228 -1.70 -2.71 17.75
C THR A 228 -1.51 -4.21 17.74
N LYS A 229 -1.36 -4.80 16.55
CA LYS A 229 -1.16 -6.24 16.43
C LYS A 229 0.24 -6.65 16.88
N GLY A 230 1.27 -5.85 16.60
CA GLY A 230 2.62 -6.05 17.14
C GLY A 230 2.64 -6.12 18.67
N TYR A 231 1.92 -5.24 19.36
CA TYR A 231 1.74 -5.30 20.82
C TYR A 231 1.06 -6.60 21.26
N GLN A 232 -0.10 -6.92 20.67
CA GLN A 232 -0.89 -8.09 21.06
C GLN A 232 -0.11 -9.40 20.89
N SER A 233 0.53 -9.58 19.74
CA SER A 233 1.34 -10.78 19.48
C SER A 233 2.56 -10.88 20.38
N THR A 234 3.15 -9.75 20.78
CA THR A 234 4.24 -9.76 21.75
C THR A 234 3.74 -10.14 23.15
N ALA A 235 2.61 -9.58 23.59
CA ALA A 235 2.00 -9.92 24.88
C ALA A 235 1.59 -11.41 24.94
N ASP A 236 1.08 -11.97 23.85
CA ASP A 236 0.77 -13.40 23.75
C ASP A 236 2.05 -14.25 23.80
N ALA A 237 3.11 -13.83 23.13
CA ALA A 237 4.40 -14.54 23.16
C ALA A 237 5.02 -14.54 24.56
N LEU A 238 4.96 -13.42 25.28
CA LEU A 238 5.49 -13.30 26.65
C LEU A 238 4.76 -14.21 27.64
N GLN A 239 3.46 -14.51 27.43
CA GLN A 239 2.73 -15.49 28.25
C GLN A 239 3.24 -16.92 28.06
N ALA A 240 3.69 -17.27 26.85
CA ALA A 240 4.20 -18.60 26.53
C ALA A 240 5.72 -18.73 26.77
N HIS A 241 6.44 -17.60 26.71
CA HIS A 241 7.89 -17.50 26.75
C HIS A 241 8.31 -16.28 27.59
N GLU A 242 8.12 -16.37 28.91
CA GLU A 242 8.54 -15.31 29.85
C GLU A 242 10.06 -15.05 29.82
N ASP A 243 10.84 -15.98 29.25
CA ASP A 243 12.28 -15.91 29.09
C ASP A 243 12.73 -15.47 27.69
N LEU A 244 11.90 -14.69 26.98
CA LEU A 244 12.29 -14.02 25.73
C LEU A 244 13.43 -13.04 25.97
N ASP A 245 14.51 -13.19 25.20
CA ASP A 245 15.69 -12.32 25.27
C ASP A 245 15.66 -11.19 24.24
N ALA A 246 15.03 -11.41 23.09
CA ALA A 246 14.94 -10.40 22.04
C ALA A 246 13.77 -10.64 21.09
N ILE A 247 13.45 -9.59 20.31
CA ILE A 247 12.36 -9.58 19.34
C ILE A 247 12.92 -9.05 18.01
N PHE A 248 12.72 -9.80 16.93
CA PHE A 248 12.90 -9.34 15.57
C PHE A 248 11.53 -9.01 14.97
N ALA A 249 11.31 -7.75 14.60
CA ALA A 249 10.08 -7.31 13.96
C ALA A 249 10.37 -6.87 12.52
N ILE A 250 9.50 -7.26 11.57
CA ILE A 250 9.74 -6.98 10.15
C ILE A 250 9.70 -5.49 9.80
N ASN A 251 9.10 -4.62 10.61
CA ASN A 251 9.02 -3.18 10.36
C ASN A 251 8.88 -2.36 11.65
N ASP A 252 9.09 -1.06 11.56
CA ASP A 252 9.07 -0.14 12.70
C ASP A 252 7.73 -0.11 13.46
N PRO A 253 6.55 -0.10 12.81
CA PRO A 253 5.28 -0.17 13.55
C PRO A 253 5.17 -1.43 14.41
N SER A 254 5.51 -2.60 13.89
CA SER A 254 5.48 -3.84 14.67
C SER A 254 6.50 -3.80 15.80
N ALA A 255 7.70 -3.27 15.55
CA ALA A 255 8.75 -3.09 16.55
C ALA A 255 8.32 -2.15 17.69
N LEU A 256 7.66 -1.03 17.37
CA LEU A 256 7.13 -0.09 18.36
C LEU A 256 5.97 -0.68 19.16
N GLY A 257 5.13 -1.50 18.53
CA GLY A 257 4.11 -2.29 19.22
C GLY A 257 4.74 -3.26 20.23
N ALA A 258 5.75 -4.01 19.79
CA ALA A 258 6.50 -4.93 20.64
C ALA A 258 7.19 -4.22 21.81
N TYR A 259 7.85 -3.09 21.54
CA TYR A 259 8.49 -2.25 22.56
C TYR A 259 7.50 -1.76 23.63
N THR A 260 6.23 -1.53 23.25
CA THR A 260 5.20 -1.12 24.21
C THR A 260 4.73 -2.27 25.11
N ALA A 261 4.95 -3.52 24.70
CA ALA A 261 4.52 -4.71 25.44
C ALA A 261 5.55 -5.23 26.44
N VAL A 262 6.81 -4.76 26.37
CA VAL A 262 7.95 -5.15 27.23
C VAL A 262 8.28 -4.04 28.23
#